data_AF-A0A1Z9M743-F1
#
_entry.id   AF-A0A1Z9M743-F1
#
_cell.length_a   1.000
_cell.length_b   1.000
_cell.length_c   1.000
_cell.angle_alpha   90.00
_cell.angle_beta   90.00
_cell.angle_gamma   90.00
#
_symmetry.space_group_name_H-M   'P 1'
#
loop_
_entity.id
_entity.type
_entity.pdbx_description
1 polymer ?
#
loop_
_entity_poly.entity_id
_entity_poly.type
_entity_poly.pdbx_seq_one_letter_code
_entity_poly.pdbx_strand_id
1 'polypeptide(L)'
;MSRSAKAKGRLGQQEIRDKLLETFPEFEKDDIQSAIMGDTGADIKLSPQARRRLPLAIEVKRRKGEMKTVYGYIEQAVSHGNGEPVVFYRSDHRPWIVMVGLEHYMDLIRDWKINEEKL
;
A
#
# COMPACT_ATOMS: atom_id res chain seq x y z
N MET A 1 6.97 -5.52 21.45
CA MET A 1 5.97 -6.20 20.59
C MET A 1 5.99 -7.71 20.81
N SER A 2 4.84 -8.34 20.97
CA SER A 2 4.71 -9.80 21.11
C SER A 2 5.11 -10.55 19.83
N ARG A 3 5.46 -11.84 19.95
CA ARG A 3 5.78 -12.72 18.80
C ARG A 3 4.62 -12.75 17.78
N SER A 4 3.38 -12.77 18.27
CA SER A 4 2.17 -12.72 17.43
C SER A 4 2.04 -11.40 16.66
N ALA A 5 2.28 -10.25 17.31
CA ALA A 5 2.24 -8.96 16.64
C ALA A 5 3.29 -8.84 15.53
N LYS A 6 4.52 -9.33 15.79
CA LYS A 6 5.58 -9.40 14.77
C LYS A 6 5.20 -10.31 13.60
N ALA A 7 4.55 -11.45 13.86
CA ALA A 7 4.10 -12.35 12.82
C ALA A 7 3.02 -11.73 11.92
N LYS A 8 2.06 -11.00 12.50
CA LYS A 8 1.04 -10.28 11.73
C LYS A 8 1.64 -9.17 10.86
N GLY A 9 2.63 -8.44 11.38
CA GLY A 9 3.36 -7.43 10.60
C GLY A 9 4.03 -8.04 9.37
N ARG A 10 4.81 -9.12 9.57
CA ARG A 10 5.45 -9.85 8.44
C ARG A 10 4.45 -10.35 7.42
N LEU A 11 3.35 -10.95 7.88
CA LEU A 11 2.33 -11.48 6.98
C LEU A 11 1.68 -10.35 6.17
N GLY A 12 1.39 -9.20 6.80
CA GLY A 12 0.89 -8.03 6.07
C GLY A 12 1.87 -7.55 4.99
N GLN A 13 3.16 -7.46 5.31
CA GLN A 13 4.18 -7.08 4.32
C GLN A 13 4.25 -8.08 3.15
N GLN A 14 4.12 -9.38 3.44
CA GLN A 14 4.11 -10.43 2.42
C GLN A 14 2.86 -10.34 1.55
N GLU A 15 1.68 -10.13 2.13
CA GLU A 15 0.42 -9.93 1.39
C GLU A 15 0.52 -8.75 0.41
N ILE A 16 1.10 -7.62 0.83
CA ILE A 16 1.29 -6.45 -0.04
C ILE A 16 2.34 -6.72 -1.13
N ARG A 17 3.47 -7.36 -0.79
CA ARG A 17 4.48 -7.78 -1.78
C ARG A 17 3.84 -8.67 -2.86
N ASP A 18 3.10 -9.68 -2.43
CA ASP A 18 2.50 -10.67 -3.33
C ASP A 18 1.45 -10.01 -4.23
N LYS A 19 0.67 -9.06 -3.69
CA LYS A 19 -0.29 -8.29 -4.50
C LYS A 19 0.39 -7.41 -5.55
N LEU A 20 1.54 -6.81 -5.23
CA LEU A 20 2.32 -6.04 -6.19
C LEU A 20 2.87 -6.95 -7.31
N LEU A 21 3.44 -8.10 -6.96
CA LEU A 21 3.93 -9.08 -7.96
C LEU A 21 2.79 -9.63 -8.84
N GLU A 22 1.59 -9.82 -8.28
CA GLU A 22 0.40 -10.19 -9.06
C GLU A 22 -0.03 -9.08 -10.02
N THR A 23 0.03 -7.83 -9.57
CA THR A 23 -0.38 -6.65 -10.34
C THR A 23 0.61 -6.34 -11.48
N PHE A 24 1.89 -6.61 -11.27
CA PHE A 24 3.00 -6.32 -12.18
C PHE A 24 3.80 -7.59 -12.52
N PRO A 25 3.25 -8.49 -13.36
CA PRO A 25 3.86 -9.77 -13.69
C PRO A 25 5.17 -9.64 -14.47
N GLU A 26 5.54 -8.44 -14.92
CA GLU A 26 6.83 -8.15 -15.53
C GLU A 26 8.00 -8.15 -14.53
N PHE A 27 7.74 -8.06 -13.23
CA PHE A 27 8.78 -8.10 -12.20
C PHE A 27 9.15 -9.51 -11.78
N GLU A 28 10.44 -9.70 -11.51
CA GLU A 28 10.91 -10.92 -10.88
C GLU A 28 10.65 -10.89 -9.37
N LYS A 29 10.74 -12.06 -8.74
CA LYS A 29 10.46 -12.21 -7.30
C LYS A 29 11.37 -11.36 -6.41
N ASP A 30 12.60 -11.09 -6.85
CA ASP A 30 13.58 -10.29 -6.12
C ASP A 30 13.49 -8.78 -6.44
N ASP A 31 12.72 -8.40 -7.45
CA ASP A 31 12.42 -6.98 -7.71
C ASP A 31 11.56 -6.34 -6.62
N ILE A 32 10.71 -7.13 -5.96
CA ILE A 32 9.82 -6.69 -4.89
C ILE A 32 9.92 -7.65 -3.70
N GLN A 33 10.45 -7.17 -2.58
CA GLN A 33 10.67 -7.96 -1.37
C GLN A 33 10.02 -7.32 -0.14
N SER A 34 9.59 -8.12 0.83
CA SER A 34 9.23 -7.63 2.16
C SER A 34 10.50 -7.40 2.99
N ALA A 35 10.56 -6.35 3.78
CA ALA A 35 11.68 -6.07 4.68
C ALA A 35 11.92 -7.20 5.68
N ILE A 36 13.18 -7.41 6.05
CA ILE A 36 13.53 -8.32 7.14
C ILE A 36 13.18 -7.63 8.46
N MET A 37 12.71 -8.39 9.45
CA MET A 37 12.34 -7.83 10.76
C MET A 37 13.50 -7.09 11.41
N GLY A 38 13.31 -5.82 11.71
CA GLY A 38 14.32 -4.97 12.36
C GLY A 38 15.25 -4.26 11.37
N ASP A 39 15.05 -4.45 10.07
CA ASP A 39 15.68 -3.64 9.04
C ASP A 39 15.16 -2.19 9.09
N THR A 40 15.96 -1.26 8.58
CA THR A 40 15.62 0.16 8.49
C THR A 40 15.11 0.51 7.09
N GLY A 41 14.28 1.54 6.97
CA GLY A 41 13.67 1.97 5.70
C GLY A 41 12.29 1.34 5.44
N ALA A 42 11.82 1.39 4.18
CA ALA A 42 10.49 0.96 3.79
C ALA A 42 10.22 -0.54 4.07
N ASP A 43 8.96 -0.86 4.36
CA ASP A 43 8.47 -2.21 4.63
C ASP A 43 8.46 -3.10 3.38
N ILE A 44 8.27 -2.50 2.20
CA ILE A 44 8.49 -3.17 0.90
C ILE A 44 9.75 -2.58 0.26
N LYS A 45 10.67 -3.46 -0.12
CA LYS A 45 11.91 -3.14 -0.81
C LYS A 45 11.70 -3.35 -2.30
N LEU A 46 12.09 -2.35 -3.06
CA LEU A 46 12.01 -2.35 -4.52
C LEU A 46 13.43 -2.30 -5.08
N SER A 47 13.71 -3.14 -6.09
CA SER A 47 14.95 -3.06 -6.85
C SER A 47 15.08 -1.70 -7.55
N PRO A 48 16.27 -1.33 -8.05
CA PRO A 48 16.41 -0.14 -8.87
C PRO A 48 15.49 -0.12 -10.09
N GLN A 49 15.21 -1.28 -10.71
CA GLN A 49 14.31 -1.37 -11.85
C GLN A 49 12.85 -1.16 -11.42
N ALA A 50 12.41 -1.90 -10.39
CA ALA A 50 11.06 -1.74 -9.84
C ALA A 50 10.79 -0.31 -9.36
N ARG A 51 11.76 0.37 -8.74
CA ARG A 51 11.60 1.78 -8.31
C ARG A 51 11.38 2.77 -9.43
N ARG A 52 11.94 2.52 -10.62
CA ARG A 52 11.68 3.40 -11.79
C ARG A 52 10.22 3.31 -12.21
N ARG A 53 9.62 2.12 -12.10
CA ARG A 53 8.20 1.89 -12.39
C ARG A 53 7.27 2.20 -11.20
N LEU A 54 7.75 2.06 -9.99
CA LEU A 54 7.01 2.22 -8.75
C LEU A 54 7.84 3.10 -7.81
N PRO A 55 7.87 4.43 -8.04
CA PRO A 55 8.61 5.36 -7.20
C PRO A 55 7.89 5.58 -5.85
N LEU A 56 7.65 4.50 -5.11
CA LEU A 56 6.83 4.45 -3.91
C LEU A 56 7.68 4.12 -2.68
N ALA A 57 7.34 4.75 -1.55
CA ALA A 57 7.82 4.36 -0.22
C ALA A 57 6.67 3.68 0.53
N ILE A 58 6.69 2.34 0.58
CA ILE A 58 5.56 1.56 1.06
C ILE A 58 5.77 1.13 2.51
N GLU A 59 4.83 1.53 3.36
CA GLU A 59 4.73 1.15 4.78
C GLU A 59 3.48 0.30 4.99
N VAL A 60 3.58 -0.79 5.76
CA VAL A 60 2.50 -1.76 5.97
C VAL A 60 2.15 -1.89 7.44
N LYS A 61 0.92 -1.52 7.81
CA LYS A 61 0.41 -1.60 9.19
C LYS A 61 -0.76 -2.56 9.30
N ARG A 62 -0.49 -3.79 9.77
CA ARG A 62 -1.54 -4.75 10.16
C ARG A 62 -1.77 -4.75 11.68
N ARG A 63 -2.85 -4.11 12.14
CA ARG A 63 -3.22 -3.97 13.57
C ARG A 63 -4.65 -4.47 13.82
N LYS A 64 -4.97 -4.87 15.06
CA LYS A 64 -6.29 -5.41 15.43
C LYS A 64 -7.35 -4.32 15.67
N GLY A 65 -6.97 -3.13 16.18
CA GLY A 65 -7.99 -2.16 16.61
C GLY A 65 -7.56 -0.71 16.79
N GLU A 66 -6.32 -0.35 16.46
CA GLU A 66 -5.80 1.02 16.67
C GLU A 66 -6.30 2.04 15.63
N MET A 67 -6.91 1.59 14.53
CA MET A 67 -7.37 2.46 13.43
C MET A 67 -8.83 2.26 13.05
N LYS A 68 -9.72 2.01 14.03
CA LYS A 68 -11.17 1.83 13.77
C LYS A 68 -11.78 3.01 13.01
N THR A 69 -11.35 4.23 13.31
CA THR A 69 -11.87 5.45 12.68
C THR A 69 -11.68 5.47 11.16
N VAL A 70 -10.55 4.95 10.66
CA VAL A 70 -10.28 4.87 9.20
C VAL A 70 -11.28 3.95 8.50
N TYR A 71 -11.54 2.78 9.10
CA TYR A 71 -12.55 1.85 8.57
C TYR A 71 -13.96 2.45 8.67
N GLY A 72 -14.28 3.17 9.75
CA GLY A 72 -15.56 3.87 9.87
C GLY A 72 -15.81 4.90 8.76
N TYR A 73 -14.78 5.64 8.33
CA TYR A 73 -14.93 6.56 7.20
C TYR A 73 -15.18 5.83 5.87
N ILE A 74 -14.49 4.70 5.64
CA ILE A 74 -14.70 3.88 4.45
C ILE A 74 -16.09 3.26 4.46
N GLU A 75 -16.54 2.70 5.57
CA GLU A 75 -17.89 2.14 5.75
C GLU A 75 -18.98 3.19 5.49
N GLN A 76 -18.78 4.43 5.98
CA GLN A 76 -19.66 5.54 5.68
C GLN A 76 -19.68 5.85 4.18
N ALA A 77 -18.52 5.88 3.52
CA ALA A 77 -18.45 6.10 2.07
C ALA A 77 -19.15 5.00 1.27
N VAL A 78 -18.99 3.73 1.66
CA VAL A 78 -19.72 2.58 1.07
C VAL A 78 -21.22 2.77 1.20
N SER A 79 -21.71 3.27 2.34
CA SER A 79 -23.15 3.45 2.56
C SER A 79 -23.80 4.51 1.66
N HIS A 80 -23.01 5.37 1.00
CA HIS A 80 -23.51 6.43 0.13
C HIS A 80 -23.76 6.00 -1.33
N GLY A 81 -23.37 4.79 -1.76
CA GLY A 81 -23.63 4.33 -3.13
C GLY A 81 -22.88 3.05 -3.54
N ASN A 82 -22.96 2.73 -4.83
CA ASN A 82 -22.45 1.47 -5.40
C ASN A 82 -21.05 1.57 -6.03
N GLY A 83 -20.34 2.69 -5.83
CA GLY A 83 -18.99 2.90 -6.35
C GLY A 83 -17.90 2.50 -5.37
N GLU A 84 -16.64 2.52 -5.81
CA GLU A 84 -15.49 2.35 -4.93
C GLU A 84 -15.49 3.44 -3.85
N PRO A 85 -15.37 3.10 -2.55
CA PRO A 85 -15.30 4.09 -1.49
C PRO A 85 -13.96 4.86 -1.54
N VAL A 86 -14.06 6.18 -1.66
CA VAL A 86 -12.92 7.09 -1.58
C VAL A 86 -13.14 8.07 -0.45
N VAL A 87 -12.16 8.16 0.46
CA VAL A 87 -12.21 9.10 1.58
C VAL A 87 -11.06 10.08 1.46
N PHE A 88 -11.40 11.37 1.35
CA PHE A 88 -10.46 12.47 1.53
C PHE A 88 -10.46 12.87 2.99
N TYR A 89 -9.30 12.82 3.63
CA TYR A 89 -9.14 13.17 5.04
C TYR A 89 -8.03 14.19 5.23
N ARG A 90 -8.26 15.14 6.14
CA ARG A 90 -7.20 15.95 6.73
C ARG A 90 -7.53 16.24 8.18
N SER A 91 -6.51 16.34 9.01
CA SER A 91 -6.60 17.04 10.28
C SER A 91 -6.25 18.52 10.08
N ASP A 92 -6.57 19.36 11.06
CA ASP A 92 -6.17 20.77 11.04
C ASP A 92 -4.66 20.92 10.83
N HIS A 93 -4.29 21.88 9.98
CA HIS A 93 -2.90 22.19 9.62
C HIS A 93 -2.09 21.02 9.03
N ARG A 94 -2.76 19.99 8.51
CA ARG A 94 -2.12 18.89 7.79
C ARG A 94 -2.52 18.88 6.30
N PRO A 95 -1.64 18.41 5.40
CA PRO A 95 -2.02 18.13 4.03
C PRO A 95 -3.14 17.10 3.94
N TRP A 96 -3.90 17.14 2.84
CA TRP A 96 -4.90 16.11 2.53
C TRP A 96 -4.24 14.77 2.26
N ILE A 97 -4.91 13.70 2.69
CA ILE A 97 -4.61 12.31 2.32
C ILE A 97 -5.87 11.66 1.76
N VAL A 98 -5.68 10.61 0.98
CA VAL A 98 -6.76 9.83 0.37
C VAL A 98 -6.65 8.38 0.85
N MET A 99 -7.77 7.81 1.25
CA MET A 99 -7.91 6.39 1.54
C MET A 99 -8.82 5.77 0.48
N VAL A 100 -8.36 4.69 -0.14
CA VAL A 100 -9.05 3.92 -1.18
C VAL A 100 -8.85 2.43 -0.90
N GLY A 101 -9.69 1.56 -1.47
CA GLY A 101 -9.48 0.12 -1.42
C GLY A 101 -8.18 -0.30 -2.11
N LEU A 102 -7.60 -1.40 -1.63
CA LEU A 102 -6.34 -1.94 -2.15
C LEU A 102 -6.45 -2.30 -3.63
N GLU A 103 -7.53 -3.00 -4.02
CA GLU A 103 -7.75 -3.42 -5.41
C GLU A 103 -7.84 -2.21 -6.35
N HIS A 104 -8.65 -1.22 -5.99
CA HIS A 104 -8.75 0.02 -6.77
C HIS A 104 -7.41 0.75 -6.88
N TYR A 105 -6.63 0.81 -5.79
CA TYR A 105 -5.29 1.39 -5.83
C TYR A 105 -4.37 0.63 -6.79
N MET A 106 -4.40 -0.71 -6.78
CA MET A 106 -3.60 -1.53 -7.68
C MET A 106 -3.94 -1.27 -9.14
N ASP A 107 -5.21 -1.13 -9.48
CA ASP A 107 -5.64 -0.75 -10.83
C ASP A 107 -5.13 0.64 -11.22
N LEU A 108 -5.25 1.63 -10.32
CA LEU A 108 -4.75 2.98 -10.56
C LEU A 108 -3.23 3.02 -10.82
N ILE A 109 -2.44 2.26 -10.06
CA ILE A 109 -0.97 2.26 -10.22
C ILE A 109 -0.50 1.40 -11.40
N ARG A 110 -1.30 0.40 -11.78
CA ARG A 110 -1.06 -0.39 -13.00
C ARG A 110 -1.12 0.51 -14.23
N ASP A 111 -2.16 1.34 -14.31
CA ASP A 111 -2.39 2.26 -15.42
C ASP A 111 -1.64 3.60 -15.26
N TRP A 112 -1.00 3.83 -14.11
CA TRP A 112 -0.18 5.02 -13.91
C TRP A 112 0.87 5.09 -15.01
N LYS A 113 0.72 6.12 -15.85
CA LYS A 113 1.60 6.45 -16.98
C LYS A 113 3.07 6.35 -16.62
N ILE A 114 3.67 5.25 -17.05
CA ILE A 114 5.11 5.15 -17.20
C ILE A 114 5.36 5.11 -18.68
N ASN A 115 5.25 6.31 -19.25
CA ASN A 115 5.91 6.79 -20.45
C ASN A 115 5.69 8.30 -20.49
N GLU A 116 6.71 9.02 -20.96
CA GLU A 116 6.72 10.47 -21.24
C GLU A 116 7.31 11.42 -20.18
N GLU A 117 8.49 11.10 -19.62
CA GLU A 117 9.56 12.11 -19.59
C GLU A 117 10.91 11.50 -20.02
N LYS A 118 11.16 11.63 -21.32
CA LYS A 118 12.46 11.90 -21.98
C LYS A 118 13.67 11.04 -21.59
N LEU A 119 13.95 10.03 -22.43
CA LEU A 119 15.30 9.83 -22.97
C LEU A 119 15.43 10.68 -24.23
#